data_AF-D0ET85-F1
#
_entry.id   AF-D0ET85-F1
#
_cell.length_a   1.000
_cell.length_b   1.000
_cell.length_c   1.000
_cell.angle_alpha   90.00
_cell.angle_beta   90.00
_cell.angle_gamma   90.00
#
_symmetry.space_group_name_H-M   'P 1'
#
loop_
_entity.id
_entity.type
_entity.pdbx_description
1 polymer ?
#
loop_
_entity_poly.entity_id
_entity_poly.type
_entity_poly.pdbx_seq_one_letter_code
_entity_poly.pdbx_strand_id
1 'polypeptide(L)' 'TGLRETYVALGVPGASVAAGVQKMKDAALQIVNDTNGITLGDCGALVAEIAGYFDRAAAAVA' A
#
# COMPACT_ATOMS: atom_id res chain seq x y z
N THR A 1 -11.09 -11.94 6.83
CA THR A 1 -11.67 -11.50 8.11
C THR A 1 -10.74 -11.95 9.23
N GLY A 2 -10.10 -11.04 9.95
CA GLY A 2 -9.21 -11.42 11.06
C GLY A 2 -8.17 -10.37 11.46
N LEU A 3 -7.60 -9.61 10.51
CA LEU A 3 -6.58 -8.63 10.86
C LEU A 3 -7.13 -7.50 11.74
N ARG A 4 -8.32 -6.99 11.41
CA ARG A 4 -8.94 -5.88 12.14
C ARG A 4 -9.31 -6.23 13.59
N GLU A 5 -9.80 -7.45 13.81
CA GLU A 5 -10.09 -7.98 15.15
C GLU A 5 -8.80 -8.15 15.97
N THR A 6 -7.71 -8.60 15.35
CA THR A 6 -6.39 -8.71 16.00
C THR A 6 -5.78 -7.35 16.32
N TYR A 7 -5.91 -6.36 15.43
CA TYR A 7 -5.41 -5.00 15.64
C TYR A 7 -6.16 -4.27 16.77
N VAL A 8 -7.49 -4.46 16.87
CA VAL A 8 -8.29 -4.02 18.02
C VAL A 8 -7.87 -4.74 19.30
N ALA A 9 -7.66 -6.07 19.25
CA ALA A 9 -7.25 -6.86 20.41
C ALA A 9 -5.84 -6.49 20.94
N LEU A 10 -4.95 -5.99 20.08
CA LEU A 10 -3.60 -5.52 20.43
C LEU A 10 -3.54 -4.03 20.81
N GLY A 11 -4.67 -3.30 20.78
CA GLY A 11 -4.71 -1.87 21.12
C GLY A 11 -4.05 -0.95 20.10
N VAL A 12 -3.80 -1.43 18.88
CA VAL A 12 -3.19 -0.64 17.82
C VAL A 12 -4.31 -0.04 16.96
N PRO A 13 -4.45 1.30 16.92
CA PRO A 13 -5.52 1.94 16.16
C PRO A 13 -5.41 1.59 14.67
N GLY A 14 -6.41 0.90 14.11
CA GLY A 14 -6.48 0.53 12.69
C GLY A 14 -6.30 1.72 11.75
N ALA A 15 -6.70 2.92 12.20
CA ALA A 15 -6.45 4.18 11.50
C ALA A 15 -4.95 4.53 11.35
N SER A 16 -4.11 4.25 12.36
CA SER A 16 -2.66 4.46 12.27
C SER A 16 -1.99 3.48 11.32
N VAL A 17 -2.50 2.24 11.27
CA VAL A 17 -2.04 1.21 10.34
C VAL A 17 -2.42 1.58 8.91
N ALA A 18 -3.67 1.99 8.67
CA ALA A 18 -4.12 2.48 7.37
C ALA A 18 -3.31 3.70 6.90
N ALA A 19 -3.01 4.65 7.80
CA ALA A 19 -2.13 5.79 7.51
C ALA A 19 -0.69 5.35 7.17
N GLY A 20 -0.18 4.32 7.84
CA GLY A 20 1.12 3.71 7.50
C GLY A 20 1.11 3.05 6.12
N VAL A 21 0.05 2.32 5.79
CA VAL A 21 -0.13 1.67 4.48
C VAL A 21 -0.19 2.71 3.35
N GLN A 22 -0.86 3.85 3.57
CA GLN A 22 -0.86 4.95 2.60
C GLN A 22 0.53 5.55 2.38
N LYS A 23 1.34 5.74 3.43
CA LYS A 23 2.72 6.21 3.28
C LYS A 23 3.62 5.19 2.57
N MET A 24 3.42 3.89 2.83
CA MET A 24 4.15 2.83 2.12
C MET A 24 3.79 2.79 0.64
N LYS A 25 2.52 3.03 0.29
CA LYS A 25 2.08 3.16 -1.10
C LYS A 25 2.82 4.30 -1.81
N ASP A 26 2.90 5.48 -1.21
CA ASP A 26 3.58 6.64 -1.81
C ASP A 26 5.06 6.34 -2.09
N ALA A 27 5.79 5.80 -1.10
CA ALA A 27 7.19 5.40 -1.27
C ALA A 27 7.37 4.30 -2.34
N ALA A 28 6.47 3.30 -2.38
CA ALA A 28 6.51 2.24 -3.39
C ALA A 28 6.25 2.78 -4.80
N LEU A 29 5.32 3.72 -4.95
CA LEU A 29 5.05 4.39 -6.23
C LEU A 29 6.25 5.19 -6.70
N GLN A 30 6.96 5.88 -5.80
CA GLN A 30 8.21 6.57 -6.18
C GLN A 30 9.29 5.60 -6.67
N ILE A 31 9.46 4.45 -6.02
CA ILE A 31 10.45 3.44 -6.42
C ILE A 31 10.06 2.79 -7.75
N VAL A 32 8.78 2.48 -7.96
CA VAL A 32 8.30 1.86 -9.22
C VAL A 32 8.38 2.82 -10.40
N ASN A 33 8.20 4.12 -10.16
CA ASN A 33 8.39 5.15 -11.19
C ASN A 33 9.86 5.55 -11.39
N ASP A 34 10.80 5.03 -10.58
CA ASP A 34 12.23 5.22 -10.82
C ASP A 34 12.65 4.33 -11.99
N THR A 35 12.80 4.94 -13.17
CA THR A 35 13.21 4.24 -14.39
C THR A 35 14.74 4.16 -14.51
N ASN A 36 15.48 4.34 -13.41
CA ASN A 36 16.93 4.43 -13.46
C ASN A 36 17.53 3.03 -13.62
N GLY A 37 18.09 2.74 -14.81
CA GLY A 37 18.70 1.44 -15.12
C GLY A 37 17.76 0.37 -15.68
N ILE A 38 16.52 0.72 -16.03
CA ILE A 38 15.55 -0.17 -16.69
C ILE A 38 15.11 0.41 -18.04
N THR A 39 14.68 -0.46 -18.95
CA THR A 39 14.14 -0.05 -20.25
C THR A 39 12.84 0.72 -20.04
N LEU A 40 12.81 1.99 -20.47
CA LEU A 40 11.64 2.86 -20.40
C LEU A 40 10.46 2.24 -21.17
N GLY A 41 9.30 2.15 -20.51
CA GLY A 41 8.05 1.62 -21.06
C GLY A 41 6.83 2.09 -20.28
N ASP A 42 5.63 1.78 -20.76
CA ASP A 42 4.39 2.14 -20.08
C ASP A 42 4.11 1.18 -18.92
N CYS A 43 4.65 1.51 -17.74
CA CYS A 43 4.41 0.78 -16.50
C CYS A 43 3.10 1.21 -15.80
N GLY A 44 2.23 2.00 -16.45
CA GLY A 44 1.02 2.57 -15.84
C GLY A 44 0.06 1.51 -15.30
N ALA A 45 -0.08 0.39 -16.02
CA ALA A 45 -0.88 -0.75 -15.57
C ALA A 45 -0.32 -1.41 -14.30
N LEU A 46 1.00 -1.57 -14.22
CA LEU A 46 1.67 -2.16 -13.06
C LEU A 46 1.54 -1.26 -11.83
N VAL A 47 1.75 0.04 -12.03
CA VAL A 47 1.57 1.07 -10.99
C VAL A 47 0.13 1.05 -10.44
N ALA A 48 -0.86 0.96 -11.33
CA ALA A 48 -2.27 0.88 -10.94
C ALA A 48 -2.60 -0.40 -10.16
N GLU A 49 -2.03 -1.54 -10.56
CA GLU A 49 -2.20 -2.82 -9.85
C GLU A 49 -1.63 -2.76 -8.43
N ILE A 50 -0.41 -2.25 -8.27
CA ILE A 50 0.26 -2.06 -6.98
C ILE A 50 -0.55 -1.12 -6.08
N ALA A 51 -0.99 0.02 -6.63
CA ALA A 51 -1.84 0.96 -5.90
C ALA A 51 -3.15 0.32 -5.40
N GLY A 52 -3.75 -0.55 -6.22
CA GLY A 52 -4.96 -1.30 -5.85
C GLY A 52 -4.74 -2.32 -4.73
N TYR A 53 -3.58 -2.98 -4.68
CA TYR A 53 -3.23 -3.87 -3.56
C TYR A 53 -3.06 -3.11 -2.25
N PHE A 54 -2.40 -1.95 -2.28
CA PHE A 54 -2.25 -1.10 -1.09
C PHE A 54 -3.60 -0.54 -0.60
N ASP A 55 -4.49 -0.18 -1.52
CA ASP A 55 -5.85 0.27 -1.19
C ASP A 55 -6.67 -0.84 -0.51
N ARG A 56 -6.66 -2.06 -1.08
CA ARG A 56 -7.28 -3.24 -0.45
C ARG A 56 -6.70 -3.55 0.92
N ALA A 57 -5.37 -3.44 1.07
CA ALA A 57 -4.72 -3.66 2.34
C ALA A 57 -5.17 -2.62 3.38
N ALA A 58 -5.18 -1.32 3.02
CA ALA A 58 -5.65 -0.25 3.89
C ALA A 58 -7.13 -0.44 4.28
N ALA A 59 -7.99 -0.81 3.33
CA ALA A 59 -9.41 -1.09 3.59
C ALA A 59 -9.63 -2.32 4.49
N ALA A 60 -8.70 -3.27 4.52
CA ALA A 60 -8.79 -4.45 5.37
C ALA A 60 -8.35 -4.19 6.83
N VAL A 61 -7.56 -3.13 7.09
CA VAL A 61 -7.11 -2.74 8.44
C VAL A 61 -7.84 -1.52 9.03
N ALA A 62 -8.48 -0.69 8.20
CA ALA A 62 -9.35 0.41 8.64
C ALA A 62 -10.69 -0.10 9.20
#